data_AF-A0A7V9L7R4-F1
#
_entry.id   AF-A0A7V9L7R4-F1
#
_cell.length_a   1.000
_cell.length_b   1.000
_cell.length_c   1.000
_cell.angle_alpha   90.00
_cell.angle_beta   90.00
_cell.angle_gamma   90.00
#
_symmetry.space_group_name_H-M   'P 1'
#
loop_
_entity.id
_entity.type
_entity.pdbx_description
1 polymer ?
#
loop_
_entity_poly.entity_id
_entity_poly.type
_entity_poly.pdbx_seq_one_letter_code
_entity_poly.pdbx_strand_id
1 'polypeptide(L)'
;MTTTGRAVADAVARDLGGEVRALPTDGCKEFVIVVAGGRAPVLVREFPASLGACVPSGPAIVDGAANFDAPRISEIVEGAKAWLAKRDVAVVSMYGIAVALLDAFTAQLDEAWLAHTPGTADPTELWLSSPQRDAGSVGVFPANIVIWIGTSARSFSLTTLAEVATALPSILAAVREQRARFERHIAASARIRTAAAELTAKLAERTKLPTTVVHGGFVRHDSSEHATITCGTRRVVIDMIDDEIRVHAGLVGKSGFACKLDELDADFDHVFSQIVSALAEARARLTVGDLRVRARYRVIDGWKGLPAGAEVTFVGLDDIDNHYGEYQFDTTDGQRIIVGGDCSHPETGPLSEVHLYLERVE
;
A
#
# COMPACT_ATOMS: atom_id res chain seq x y z
N MET A 1 -36.45 -10.53 -25.19
CA MET A 1 -36.06 -10.60 -23.76
C MET A 1 -34.55 -10.52 -23.71
N THR A 2 -33.98 -9.71 -22.83
CA THR A 2 -32.53 -9.67 -22.62
C THR A 2 -32.10 -10.85 -21.76
N THR A 3 -31.16 -11.66 -22.25
CA THR A 3 -30.56 -12.75 -21.45
C THR A 3 -29.79 -12.16 -20.29
N THR A 4 -29.92 -12.72 -19.08
CA THR A 4 -29.17 -12.28 -17.90
C THR A 4 -27.93 -13.15 -17.70
N GLY A 5 -26.92 -12.66 -16.97
CA GLY A 5 -25.73 -13.45 -16.65
C GLY A 5 -26.10 -14.71 -15.87
N ARG A 6 -27.10 -14.62 -15.00
CA ARG A 6 -27.64 -15.79 -14.28
C ARG A 6 -28.22 -16.85 -15.23
N ALA A 7 -29.01 -16.45 -16.23
CA ALA A 7 -29.60 -17.37 -17.18
C ALA A 7 -28.54 -18.10 -18.02
N VAL A 8 -27.48 -17.39 -18.44
CA VAL A 8 -26.31 -17.99 -19.10
C VAL A 8 -25.62 -18.99 -18.17
N ALA A 9 -25.35 -18.60 -16.93
CA ALA A 9 -24.68 -19.46 -15.95
C ALA A 9 -25.49 -20.74 -15.67
N ASP A 10 -26.81 -20.64 -15.50
CA ASP A 10 -27.69 -21.80 -15.27
C ASP A 10 -27.71 -22.75 -16.48
N ALA A 11 -27.67 -22.22 -17.70
CA ALA A 11 -27.61 -23.03 -18.92
C ALA A 11 -26.27 -23.77 -19.04
N VAL A 12 -25.15 -23.06 -18.84
CA VAL A 12 -23.81 -23.65 -18.85
C VAL A 12 -23.65 -24.70 -17.75
N ALA A 13 -24.14 -24.42 -16.53
CA ALA A 13 -24.08 -25.36 -15.41
C ALA A 13 -24.87 -26.64 -15.69
N ARG A 14 -26.06 -26.53 -16.29
CA ARG A 14 -26.87 -27.70 -16.70
C ARG A 14 -26.11 -28.62 -17.64
N ASP A 15 -25.47 -28.06 -18.67
CA ASP A 15 -24.78 -28.83 -19.69
C ASP A 15 -23.43 -29.40 -19.22
N LEU A 16 -22.81 -28.76 -18.23
CA LEU A 16 -21.61 -29.26 -17.56
C LEU A 16 -21.91 -30.24 -16.41
N GLY A 17 -23.16 -30.40 -16.00
CA GLY A 17 -23.54 -31.18 -14.82
C GLY A 17 -23.02 -30.56 -13.51
N GLY A 18 -23.03 -29.23 -13.41
CA GLY A 18 -22.57 -28.47 -12.26
C GLY A 18 -23.66 -27.61 -11.61
N GLU A 19 -23.24 -26.77 -10.67
CA GLU A 19 -24.05 -25.78 -9.96
C GLU A 19 -23.54 -24.36 -10.24
N VAL A 20 -24.45 -23.39 -10.16
CA VAL A 20 -24.10 -21.96 -10.24
C VAL A 20 -23.88 -21.43 -8.83
N ARG A 21 -22.73 -20.81 -8.60
CA ARG A 21 -22.44 -20.03 -7.40
C ARG A 21 -22.29 -18.56 -7.73
N ALA A 22 -23.06 -17.71 -7.06
CA ALA A 22 -22.85 -16.26 -7.15
C ALA A 22 -21.62 -15.86 -6.33
N LEU A 23 -20.75 -15.03 -6.89
CA LEU A 23 -19.69 -14.39 -6.13
C LEU A 23 -20.28 -13.15 -5.43
N PRO A 24 -20.06 -12.99 -4.11
CA PRO A 24 -20.44 -11.78 -3.41
C PRO A 24 -19.55 -10.64 -3.90
N THR A 25 -20.12 -9.65 -4.58
CA THR A 25 -19.38 -8.60 -5.32
C THR A 25 -20.13 -7.28 -5.18
N ASP A 26 -19.39 -6.15 -5.19
CA ASP A 26 -19.99 -4.81 -5.20
C ASP A 26 -20.24 -4.34 -6.64
N GLY A 27 -21.45 -4.54 -7.14
CA GLY A 27 -21.98 -3.84 -8.32
C GLY A 27 -22.10 -4.64 -9.62
N CYS A 28 -21.24 -5.62 -9.88
CA CYS A 28 -21.39 -6.52 -11.04
C CYS A 28 -21.95 -7.87 -10.58
N LYS A 29 -22.87 -8.50 -11.33
CA LYS A 29 -23.31 -9.86 -10.97
C LYS A 29 -22.37 -10.87 -11.57
N GLU A 30 -21.74 -11.67 -10.72
CA GLU A 30 -20.76 -12.65 -11.14
C GLU A 30 -21.10 -14.04 -10.65
N PHE A 31 -20.93 -15.02 -11.53
CA PHE A 31 -21.36 -16.39 -11.33
C PHE A 31 -20.24 -17.35 -11.73
N VAL A 32 -19.84 -18.19 -10.81
CA VAL A 32 -18.91 -19.28 -11.06
C VAL A 32 -19.69 -20.58 -11.23
N ILE A 33 -19.37 -21.34 -12.26
CA ILE A 33 -19.93 -22.68 -12.45
C ILE A 33 -19.01 -23.67 -11.74
N VAL A 34 -19.54 -24.39 -10.76
CA VAL A 34 -18.82 -25.40 -9.98
C VAL A 34 -19.30 -26.79 -10.41
N VAL A 35 -18.39 -27.65 -10.85
CA VAL A 35 -18.67 -29.03 -11.28
C VAL A 35 -18.18 -30.04 -10.23
N ALA A 36 -18.41 -31.33 -10.50
CA ALA A 36 -18.00 -32.42 -9.61
C ALA A 36 -16.52 -32.31 -9.17
N GLY A 37 -16.29 -32.63 -7.89
CA GLY A 37 -14.98 -32.48 -7.26
C GLY A 37 -14.60 -31.03 -6.92
N GLY A 38 -15.53 -30.07 -6.99
CA GLY A 38 -15.29 -28.67 -6.58
C GLY A 38 -14.54 -27.82 -7.61
N ARG A 39 -14.40 -28.31 -8.84
CA ARG A 39 -13.70 -27.59 -9.92
C ARG A 39 -14.58 -26.47 -10.44
N ALA A 40 -13.98 -25.32 -10.75
CA ALA A 40 -14.70 -24.14 -11.20
C ALA A 40 -14.22 -23.68 -12.59
N PRO A 41 -14.66 -24.32 -13.68
CA PRO A 41 -14.11 -24.09 -15.03
C PRO A 41 -14.62 -22.83 -15.72
N VAL A 42 -15.61 -22.11 -15.18
CA VAL A 42 -16.20 -20.96 -15.88
C VAL A 42 -16.56 -19.85 -14.89
N LEU A 43 -16.24 -18.61 -15.27
CA LEU A 43 -16.77 -17.38 -14.68
C LEU A 43 -17.69 -16.70 -15.70
N VAL A 44 -18.92 -16.36 -15.31
CA VAL A 44 -19.88 -15.56 -16.07
C VAL A 44 -20.08 -14.23 -15.36
N ARG A 45 -20.04 -13.13 -16.11
CA ARG A 45 -20.10 -11.76 -15.61
C ARG A 45 -21.19 -10.97 -16.33
N GLU A 46 -21.97 -10.22 -15.57
CA GLU A 46 -22.99 -9.31 -16.08
C GLU A 46 -22.51 -7.86 -15.95
N PHE A 47 -22.34 -7.18 -17.08
CA PHE A 47 -22.04 -5.76 -17.18
C PHE A 47 -23.31 -4.99 -17.61
N PRO A 48 -23.35 -3.64 -17.47
CA PRO A 48 -24.54 -2.86 -17.80
C PRO A 48 -25.09 -3.05 -19.23
N ALA A 49 -24.24 -3.35 -20.21
CA ALA A 49 -24.63 -3.50 -21.63
C ALA A 49 -24.18 -4.82 -22.28
N SER A 50 -23.44 -5.67 -21.55
CA SER A 50 -22.82 -6.88 -22.10
C SER A 50 -22.78 -7.99 -21.07
N LEU A 51 -22.60 -9.22 -21.56
CA LEU A 51 -22.24 -10.36 -20.73
C LEU A 51 -20.82 -10.81 -21.13
N GLY A 52 -20.09 -11.34 -20.15
CA GLY A 52 -18.81 -11.98 -20.35
C GLY A 52 -18.84 -13.41 -19.82
N ALA A 53 -18.19 -14.34 -20.51
CA ALA A 53 -17.91 -15.68 -19.99
C ALA A 53 -16.45 -16.03 -20.25
N CYS A 54 -15.76 -16.53 -19.23
CA CYS A 54 -14.35 -16.90 -19.31
C CYS A 54 -14.13 -18.33 -18.79
N VAL A 55 -13.37 -19.10 -19.56
CA VAL A 55 -12.77 -20.38 -19.16
C VAL A 55 -11.30 -20.11 -18.82
N PRO A 56 -10.76 -20.58 -17.68
CA PRO A 56 -9.39 -20.25 -17.27
C PRO A 56 -8.34 -20.57 -18.35
N SER A 57 -7.49 -19.60 -18.70
CA SER A 57 -6.48 -19.70 -19.75
C SER A 57 -7.04 -19.93 -21.16
N GLY A 58 -8.34 -19.69 -21.38
CA GLY A 58 -9.00 -19.70 -22.67
C GLY A 58 -9.44 -18.28 -23.09
N PRO A 59 -9.92 -18.08 -24.32
CA PRO A 59 -10.46 -16.80 -24.73
C PRO A 59 -11.72 -16.47 -23.93
N ALA A 60 -11.83 -15.23 -23.47
CA ALA A 60 -13.08 -14.72 -22.93
C ALA A 60 -14.05 -14.36 -24.06
N ILE A 61 -15.30 -14.76 -23.92
CA ILE A 61 -16.38 -14.42 -24.83
C ILE A 61 -17.11 -13.22 -24.22
N VAL A 62 -17.14 -12.10 -24.94
CA VAL A 62 -17.88 -10.89 -24.55
C VAL A 62 -18.79 -10.47 -25.67
N ASP A 63 -20.05 -10.25 -25.36
CA ASP A 63 -21.05 -9.84 -26.34
C ASP A 63 -22.19 -9.08 -25.66
N GLY A 64 -23.03 -8.42 -26.47
CA GLY A 64 -24.27 -7.84 -26.00
C GLY A 64 -25.17 -8.92 -25.38
N ALA A 65 -25.91 -8.58 -24.32
CA ALA A 65 -26.73 -9.54 -23.59
C ALA A 65 -27.75 -10.30 -24.48
N ALA A 66 -28.24 -9.67 -25.55
CA ALA A 66 -29.15 -10.30 -26.51
C ALA A 66 -28.48 -11.35 -27.42
N ASN A 67 -27.16 -11.36 -27.51
CA ASN A 67 -26.37 -12.22 -28.38
C ASN A 67 -25.82 -13.47 -27.67
N PHE A 68 -26.03 -13.60 -26.35
CA PHE A 68 -25.77 -14.83 -25.62
C PHE A 68 -26.90 -15.83 -25.85
N ASP A 69 -26.90 -16.42 -27.04
CA ASP A 69 -27.85 -17.42 -27.51
C ASP A 69 -27.28 -18.85 -27.38
N ALA A 70 -28.03 -19.86 -27.87
CA ALA A 70 -27.64 -21.27 -27.75
C ALA A 70 -26.28 -21.59 -28.40
N PRO A 71 -25.92 -21.08 -29.59
CA PRO A 71 -24.56 -21.18 -30.13
C PRO A 71 -23.46 -20.67 -29.20
N ARG A 72 -23.61 -19.47 -28.62
CA ARG A 72 -22.60 -18.92 -27.69
C ARG A 72 -22.48 -19.71 -26.39
N ILE A 73 -23.59 -20.16 -25.84
CA ILE A 73 -23.60 -21.04 -24.67
C ILE A 73 -22.87 -22.35 -24.98
N SER A 74 -23.12 -22.93 -26.16
CA SER A 74 -22.45 -24.17 -26.60
C SER A 74 -20.93 -23.99 -26.73
N GLU A 75 -20.47 -22.83 -27.25
CA GLU A 75 -19.04 -22.49 -27.33
C GLU A 75 -18.37 -22.47 -25.95
N ILE A 76 -19.02 -21.86 -24.94
CA ILE A 76 -18.54 -21.81 -23.56
C ILE A 76 -18.44 -23.22 -22.97
N VAL A 77 -19.49 -24.02 -23.15
CA VAL A 77 -19.58 -25.40 -22.63
C VAL A 77 -18.49 -26.27 -23.22
N GLU A 78 -18.26 -26.22 -24.53
CA GLU A 78 -17.20 -27.02 -25.17
C GLU A 78 -15.79 -26.55 -24.75
N GLY A 79 -15.57 -25.25 -24.60
CA GLY A 79 -14.33 -24.71 -24.02
C GLY A 79 -14.08 -25.22 -22.60
N ALA A 80 -15.12 -25.21 -21.75
CA ALA A 80 -15.05 -25.72 -20.39
C ALA A 80 -14.80 -27.25 -20.34
N LYS A 81 -15.48 -28.04 -21.18
CA LYS A 81 -15.22 -29.49 -21.30
C LYS A 81 -13.78 -29.77 -21.75
N ALA A 82 -13.28 -29.03 -22.74
CA ALA A 82 -11.90 -29.15 -23.19
C ALA A 82 -10.90 -28.79 -22.08
N TRP A 83 -11.20 -27.76 -21.27
CA TRP A 83 -10.41 -27.40 -20.10
C TRP A 83 -10.40 -28.53 -19.06
N LEU A 84 -11.58 -29.09 -18.77
CA LEU A 84 -11.77 -30.18 -17.80
C LEU A 84 -11.04 -31.45 -18.22
N ALA A 85 -11.03 -31.77 -19.51
CA ALA A 85 -10.40 -32.97 -20.08
C ALA A 85 -8.87 -32.90 -20.14
N LYS A 86 -8.30 -31.70 -20.30
CA LYS A 86 -6.83 -31.50 -20.39
C LYS A 86 -6.12 -31.48 -19.03
N ARG A 87 -6.87 -31.44 -17.93
CA ARG A 87 -6.32 -31.26 -16.59
C ARG A 87 -6.78 -32.37 -15.67
N ASP A 88 -5.87 -32.81 -14.81
CA ASP A 88 -6.20 -33.68 -13.69
C ASP A 88 -7.37 -33.07 -12.90
N VAL A 89 -8.28 -33.93 -12.44
CA VAL A 89 -9.44 -33.56 -11.61
C VAL A 89 -8.99 -32.81 -10.36
N ALA A 90 -7.78 -33.09 -9.87
CA ALA A 90 -7.22 -32.40 -8.71
C ALA A 90 -6.92 -30.90 -8.98
N VAL A 91 -6.67 -30.50 -10.24
CA VAL A 91 -6.23 -29.13 -10.57
C VAL A 91 -7.35 -28.12 -10.34
N VAL A 92 -7.05 -27.10 -9.54
CA VAL A 92 -7.97 -26.01 -9.18
C VAL A 92 -7.75 -24.79 -10.08
N SER A 93 -8.83 -24.11 -10.45
CA SER A 93 -8.77 -22.81 -11.12
C SER A 93 -8.67 -21.68 -10.09
N MET A 94 -8.30 -20.47 -10.53
CA MET A 94 -8.36 -19.26 -9.71
C MET A 94 -9.75 -19.05 -9.09
N TYR A 95 -10.82 -19.30 -9.87
CA TYR A 95 -12.21 -19.23 -9.42
C TYR A 95 -12.52 -20.26 -8.32
N GLY A 96 -11.97 -21.47 -8.45
CA GLY A 96 -12.15 -22.54 -7.46
C GLY A 96 -11.45 -22.22 -6.15
N ILE A 97 -10.24 -21.65 -6.21
CA ILE A 97 -9.54 -21.13 -5.03
C ILE A 97 -10.38 -20.03 -4.37
N ALA A 98 -10.83 -19.04 -5.13
CA ALA A 98 -11.61 -17.92 -4.59
C ALA A 98 -12.90 -18.37 -3.89
N VAL A 99 -13.67 -19.28 -4.50
CA VAL A 99 -14.89 -19.84 -3.88
C VAL A 99 -14.55 -20.58 -2.58
N ALA A 100 -13.53 -21.44 -2.59
CA ALA A 100 -13.14 -22.19 -1.41
C ALA A 100 -12.69 -21.28 -0.24
N LEU A 101 -11.95 -20.20 -0.57
CA LEU A 101 -11.53 -19.21 0.43
C LEU A 101 -12.69 -18.37 0.95
N LEU A 102 -13.60 -17.92 0.09
CA LEU A 102 -14.78 -17.15 0.51
C LEU A 102 -15.66 -17.95 1.48
N ASP A 103 -15.92 -19.22 1.17
CA ASP A 103 -16.65 -20.13 2.06
C ASP A 103 -15.93 -20.26 3.42
N ALA A 104 -14.61 -20.47 3.38
CA ALA A 104 -13.82 -20.63 4.59
C ALA A 104 -13.70 -19.35 5.43
N PHE A 105 -13.55 -18.18 4.79
CA PHE A 105 -13.49 -16.88 5.47
C PHE A 105 -14.83 -16.55 6.10
N THR A 106 -15.93 -16.76 5.39
CA THR A 106 -17.28 -16.55 5.93
C THR A 106 -17.52 -17.45 7.14
N ALA A 107 -17.15 -18.74 7.05
CA ALA A 107 -17.35 -19.69 8.14
C ALA A 107 -16.44 -19.47 9.35
N GLN A 108 -15.18 -19.04 9.15
CA GLN A 108 -14.17 -19.02 10.21
C GLN A 108 -13.78 -17.61 10.71
N LEU A 109 -14.19 -16.56 10.01
CA LEU A 109 -13.97 -15.16 10.39
C LEU A 109 -15.28 -14.42 10.69
N ASP A 110 -16.44 -15.09 10.54
CA ASP A 110 -17.78 -14.57 10.84
C ASP A 110 -18.13 -13.26 10.12
N GLU A 111 -17.70 -13.14 8.86
CA GLU A 111 -17.86 -11.92 8.05
C GLU A 111 -18.16 -12.26 6.59
N ALA A 112 -18.99 -11.45 5.94
CA ALA A 112 -19.27 -11.57 4.51
C ALA A 112 -18.12 -10.99 3.69
N TRP A 113 -17.16 -11.81 3.30
CA TRP A 113 -16.08 -11.40 2.40
C TRP A 113 -16.60 -11.19 0.97
N LEU A 114 -16.03 -10.21 0.28
CA LEU A 114 -16.38 -9.87 -1.09
C LEU A 114 -15.24 -10.25 -2.04
N ALA A 115 -15.60 -10.66 -3.25
CA ALA A 115 -14.68 -10.76 -4.37
C ALA A 115 -14.69 -9.45 -5.16
N HIS A 116 -13.51 -9.04 -5.62
CA HIS A 116 -13.29 -7.94 -6.52
C HIS A 116 -12.55 -8.48 -7.73
N THR A 117 -13.12 -8.28 -8.89
CA THR A 117 -12.58 -8.79 -10.14
C THR A 117 -12.22 -7.59 -11.02
N PRO A 118 -11.06 -7.60 -11.69
CA PRO A 118 -10.73 -6.55 -12.64
C PRO A 118 -11.85 -6.36 -13.67
N GLY A 119 -12.02 -5.15 -14.19
CA GLY A 119 -13.03 -4.85 -15.23
C GLY A 119 -12.78 -5.53 -16.59
N THR A 120 -11.90 -6.53 -16.67
CA THR A 120 -11.52 -7.24 -17.88
C THR A 120 -12.32 -8.54 -18.05
N ALA A 121 -12.62 -8.89 -19.29
CA ALA A 121 -13.37 -10.11 -19.58
C ALA A 121 -12.66 -11.41 -19.15
N ASP A 122 -11.33 -11.39 -19.16
CA ASP A 122 -10.45 -12.47 -18.70
C ASP A 122 -9.64 -11.97 -17.50
N PRO A 123 -10.15 -12.10 -16.26
CA PRO A 123 -9.43 -11.67 -15.09
C PRO A 123 -8.26 -12.63 -14.80
N THR A 124 -7.06 -12.07 -14.66
CA THR A 124 -5.84 -12.81 -14.26
C THR A 124 -5.61 -12.79 -12.75
N GLU A 125 -6.48 -12.11 -12.01
CA GLU A 125 -6.45 -12.00 -10.56
C GLU A 125 -7.87 -11.78 -10.02
N LEU A 126 -8.09 -12.14 -8.76
CA LEU A 126 -9.25 -11.80 -7.95
C LEU A 126 -8.76 -11.31 -6.60
N TRP A 127 -9.37 -10.27 -6.08
CA TRP A 127 -9.07 -9.78 -4.74
C TRP A 127 -10.23 -10.09 -3.82
N LEU A 128 -9.97 -10.83 -2.74
CA LEU A 128 -10.95 -11.05 -1.69
C LEU A 128 -10.75 -10.00 -0.60
N SER A 129 -11.79 -9.30 -0.20
CA SER A 129 -11.71 -8.31 0.89
C SER A 129 -12.70 -8.63 2.00
N SER A 130 -12.32 -8.30 3.23
CA SER A 130 -13.28 -8.23 4.33
C SER A 130 -14.25 -7.05 4.11
N PRO A 131 -15.37 -6.98 4.86
CA PRO A 131 -16.26 -5.81 4.85
C PRO A 131 -15.54 -4.49 5.14
N GLN A 132 -14.50 -4.54 5.99
CA GLN A 132 -13.59 -3.44 6.21
C GLN A 132 -12.35 -3.62 5.34
N ARG A 133 -12.45 -3.22 4.06
CA ARG A 133 -11.45 -3.48 3.01
C ARG A 133 -10.00 -3.25 3.44
N ASP A 134 -9.73 -2.20 4.22
CA ASP A 134 -8.39 -1.85 4.69
C ASP A 134 -7.82 -2.82 5.75
N ALA A 135 -8.67 -3.62 6.39
CA ALA A 135 -8.32 -4.59 7.41
C ALA A 135 -7.91 -5.96 6.86
N GLY A 136 -8.38 -6.31 5.66
CA GLY A 136 -8.21 -7.64 5.10
C GLY A 136 -8.31 -7.65 3.58
N SER A 137 -7.23 -8.06 2.92
CA SER A 137 -7.19 -8.23 1.47
C SER A 137 -6.30 -9.40 1.07
N VAL A 138 -6.84 -10.30 0.25
CA VAL A 138 -6.18 -11.51 -0.23
C VAL A 138 -6.23 -11.52 -1.76
N GLY A 139 -5.07 -11.48 -2.40
CA GLY A 139 -4.94 -11.63 -3.84
C GLY A 139 -4.94 -13.11 -4.22
N VAL A 140 -5.80 -13.49 -5.17
CA VAL A 140 -5.91 -14.85 -5.70
C VAL A 140 -5.57 -14.80 -7.19
N PHE A 141 -4.54 -15.55 -7.56
CA PHE A 141 -3.98 -15.62 -8.91
C PHE A 141 -4.04 -17.07 -9.42
N PRO A 142 -3.79 -17.32 -10.71
CA PRO A 142 -3.59 -18.67 -11.21
C PRO A 142 -2.53 -19.42 -10.39
N ALA A 143 -2.99 -20.44 -9.67
CA ALA A 143 -2.18 -21.30 -8.80
C ALA A 143 -1.41 -20.59 -7.66
N ASN A 144 -1.78 -19.37 -7.28
CA ASN A 144 -1.08 -18.64 -6.22
C ASN A 144 -2.02 -17.75 -5.41
N ILE A 145 -1.81 -17.68 -4.10
CA ILE A 145 -2.44 -16.72 -3.20
C ILE A 145 -1.36 -15.79 -2.65
N VAL A 146 -1.67 -14.50 -2.53
CA VAL A 146 -0.80 -13.49 -1.90
C VAL A 146 -1.58 -12.75 -0.82
N ILE A 147 -0.98 -12.64 0.36
CA ILE A 147 -1.52 -11.88 1.50
C ILE A 147 -0.45 -10.90 1.96
N TRP A 148 -0.75 -9.62 1.95
CA TRP A 148 0.15 -8.57 2.40
C TRP A 148 0.02 -8.36 3.91
N ILE A 149 1.16 -8.39 4.61
CA ILE A 149 1.29 -8.23 6.05
C ILE A 149 2.39 -7.21 6.32
N GLY A 150 2.01 -5.97 6.62
CA GLY A 150 2.96 -4.86 6.64
C GLY A 150 3.60 -4.67 5.27
N THR A 151 4.93 -4.53 5.25
CA THR A 151 5.74 -4.41 4.04
C THR A 151 6.12 -5.77 3.43
N SER A 152 5.65 -6.88 4.00
CA SER A 152 5.96 -8.25 3.56
C SER A 152 4.75 -8.95 2.95
N ALA A 153 4.99 -9.94 2.08
CA ALA A 153 3.94 -10.80 1.56
C ALA A 153 4.09 -12.23 2.08
N ARG A 154 2.97 -12.92 2.28
CA ARG A 154 2.89 -14.38 2.40
C ARG A 154 2.28 -14.91 1.12
N SER A 155 2.97 -15.85 0.48
CA SER A 155 2.53 -16.46 -0.78
C SER A 155 2.32 -17.95 -0.61
N PHE A 156 1.27 -18.47 -1.24
CA PHE A 156 0.93 -19.89 -1.22
C PHE A 156 0.71 -20.37 -2.65
N SER A 157 1.60 -21.23 -3.15
CA SER A 157 1.43 -21.87 -4.45
C SER A 157 0.51 -23.07 -4.32
N LEU A 158 -0.64 -23.02 -4.97
CA LEU A 158 -1.73 -24.00 -4.83
C LEU A 158 -2.23 -24.41 -6.19
N THR A 159 -1.90 -25.62 -6.60
CA THR A 159 -2.32 -26.18 -7.89
C THR A 159 -3.55 -27.08 -7.76
N THR A 160 -3.86 -27.57 -6.55
CA THR A 160 -4.96 -28.49 -6.30
C THR A 160 -5.87 -28.10 -5.13
N LEU A 161 -7.09 -28.65 -5.10
CA LEU A 161 -8.01 -28.43 -3.97
C LEU A 161 -7.51 -29.03 -2.65
N ALA A 162 -6.77 -30.14 -2.71
CA ALA A 162 -6.16 -30.73 -1.51
C ALA A 162 -5.10 -29.78 -0.92
N GLU A 163 -4.28 -29.15 -1.76
CA GLU A 163 -3.32 -28.13 -1.33
C GLU A 163 -4.02 -26.91 -0.73
N VAL A 164 -5.15 -26.47 -1.31
CA VAL A 164 -5.97 -25.39 -0.71
C VAL A 164 -6.43 -25.79 0.69
N ALA A 165 -6.97 -26.99 0.86
CA ALA A 165 -7.43 -27.47 2.17
C ALA A 165 -6.27 -27.60 3.19
N THR A 166 -5.11 -28.09 2.76
CA THR A 166 -3.91 -28.21 3.61
C THR A 166 -3.34 -26.84 4.00
N ALA A 167 -3.32 -25.86 3.09
CA ALA A 167 -2.80 -24.53 3.33
C ALA A 167 -3.78 -23.62 4.08
N LEU A 168 -5.08 -23.97 4.11
CA LEU A 168 -6.14 -23.13 4.66
C LEU A 168 -5.86 -22.64 6.10
N PRO A 169 -5.38 -23.45 7.06
CA PRO A 169 -5.05 -22.97 8.39
C PRO A 169 -3.98 -21.86 8.38
N SER A 170 -2.96 -21.98 7.52
CA SER A 170 -1.89 -20.97 7.38
C SER A 170 -2.38 -19.71 6.68
N ILE A 171 -3.24 -19.84 5.67
CA ILE A 171 -3.90 -18.72 5.00
C ILE A 171 -4.75 -17.93 6.00
N LEU A 172 -5.58 -18.62 6.80
CA LEU A 172 -6.40 -17.98 7.83
C LEU A 172 -5.56 -17.33 8.93
N ALA A 173 -4.44 -17.94 9.32
CA ALA A 173 -3.50 -17.33 10.25
C ALA A 173 -2.91 -16.02 9.70
N ALA A 174 -2.51 -16.01 8.42
CA ALA A 174 -2.02 -14.81 7.74
C ALA A 174 -3.09 -13.70 7.65
N VAL A 175 -4.35 -14.04 7.34
CA VAL A 175 -5.46 -13.07 7.36
C VAL A 175 -5.71 -12.52 8.77
N ARG A 176 -5.67 -13.36 9.80
CA ARG A 176 -5.80 -12.91 11.20
C ARG A 176 -4.64 -12.00 11.62
N GLU A 177 -3.43 -12.29 11.16
CA GLU A 177 -2.25 -11.44 11.38
C GLU A 177 -2.41 -10.07 10.69
N GLN A 178 -2.86 -10.05 9.43
CA GLN A 178 -3.17 -8.83 8.69
C GLN A 178 -4.19 -7.96 9.44
N ARG A 179 -5.28 -8.57 9.94
CA ARG A 179 -6.29 -7.88 10.75
C ARG A 179 -5.74 -7.36 12.08
N ALA A 180 -4.95 -8.16 12.78
CA ALA A 180 -4.33 -7.73 14.02
C ALA A 180 -3.37 -6.54 13.81
N ARG A 181 -2.68 -6.46 12.66
CA ARG A 181 -1.89 -5.27 12.28
C ARG A 181 -2.77 -4.06 12.04
N PHE A 182 -3.85 -4.22 11.30
CA PHE A 182 -4.80 -3.13 11.07
C PHE A 182 -5.35 -2.53 12.37
N GLU A 183 -5.76 -3.36 13.33
CA GLU A 183 -6.21 -2.89 14.66
C GLU A 183 -5.10 -2.13 15.41
N ARG A 184 -3.85 -2.61 15.32
CA ARG A 184 -2.71 -1.88 15.89
C ARG A 184 -2.51 -0.52 15.20
N HIS A 185 -2.67 -0.43 13.89
CA HIS A 185 -2.56 0.83 13.15
C HIS A 185 -3.71 1.79 13.46
N ILE A 186 -4.93 1.30 13.72
CA ILE A 186 -6.03 2.13 14.26
C ILE A 186 -5.63 2.73 15.61
N ALA A 187 -5.18 1.88 16.54
CA ALA A 187 -4.77 2.31 17.87
C ALA A 187 -3.59 3.29 17.81
N ALA A 188 -2.61 3.02 16.96
CA ALA A 188 -1.46 3.89 16.75
C ALA A 188 -1.88 5.24 16.17
N SER A 189 -2.76 5.27 15.17
CA SER A 189 -3.27 6.51 14.58
C SER A 189 -4.01 7.36 15.62
N ALA A 190 -4.77 6.73 16.53
CA ALA A 190 -5.40 7.44 17.64
C ALA A 190 -4.37 8.04 18.61
N ARG A 191 -3.30 7.29 18.96
CA ARG A 191 -2.20 7.80 19.79
C ARG A 191 -1.46 8.95 19.12
N ILE A 192 -1.17 8.83 17.82
CA ILE A 192 -0.51 9.87 17.01
C ILE A 192 -1.32 11.16 17.03
N ARG A 193 -2.64 11.09 16.84
CA ARG A 193 -3.52 12.27 16.92
C ARG A 193 -3.47 12.96 18.28
N THR A 194 -3.55 12.19 19.37
CA THR A 194 -3.47 12.73 20.74
C THR A 194 -2.12 13.39 21.01
N ALA A 195 -1.02 12.68 20.73
CA ALA A 195 0.33 13.18 20.93
C ALA A 195 0.61 14.44 20.10
N ALA A 196 0.14 14.45 18.84
CA ALA A 196 0.33 15.60 17.96
C ALA A 196 -0.41 16.84 18.46
N ALA A 197 -1.63 16.69 18.98
CA ALA A 197 -2.39 17.79 19.56
C ALA A 197 -1.68 18.37 20.81
N GLU A 198 -1.20 17.51 21.70
CA GLU A 198 -0.47 17.92 22.91
C GLU A 198 0.85 18.62 22.58
N LEU A 199 1.67 18.00 21.73
CA LEU A 199 2.94 18.59 21.29
C LEU A 199 2.72 19.93 20.56
N THR A 200 1.69 20.04 19.73
CA THR A 200 1.36 21.30 19.05
C THR A 200 1.07 22.42 20.05
N ALA A 201 0.23 22.15 21.05
CA ALA A 201 -0.11 23.13 22.08
C ALA A 201 1.13 23.56 22.89
N LYS A 202 1.93 22.59 23.34
CA LYS A 202 3.15 22.83 24.13
C LYS A 202 4.22 23.57 23.33
N LEU A 203 4.42 23.23 22.06
CA LEU A 203 5.36 23.93 21.18
C LEU A 203 4.94 25.38 20.96
N ALA A 204 3.66 25.64 20.69
CA ALA A 204 3.14 27.00 20.56
C ALA A 204 3.36 27.82 21.84
N GLU A 205 3.07 27.23 23.00
CA GLU A 205 3.26 27.88 24.29
C GLU A 205 4.74 28.19 24.57
N ARG A 206 5.63 27.22 24.34
CA ARG A 206 7.04 27.32 24.71
C ARG A 206 7.84 28.21 23.78
N THR A 207 7.63 28.07 22.47
CA THR A 207 8.43 28.75 21.45
C THR A 207 7.89 30.14 21.08
N LYS A 208 6.60 30.40 21.37
CA LYS A 208 5.87 31.60 20.94
C LYS A 208 5.87 31.80 19.42
N LEU A 209 5.99 30.71 18.65
CA LEU A 209 5.93 30.71 17.19
C LEU A 209 4.55 30.22 16.71
N PRO A 210 4.13 30.56 15.47
CA PRO A 210 2.98 29.91 14.84
C PRO A 210 3.21 28.41 14.73
N THR A 211 2.30 27.61 15.29
CA THR A 211 2.37 26.15 15.27
C THR A 211 1.09 25.58 14.69
N THR A 212 1.21 24.67 13.72
CA THR A 212 0.08 23.99 13.07
C THR A 212 0.37 22.50 12.97
N VAL A 213 -0.68 21.68 12.88
CA VAL A 213 -0.57 20.23 12.67
C VAL A 213 -1.34 19.83 11.43
N VAL A 214 -0.75 18.93 10.64
CA VAL A 214 -1.38 18.28 9.50
C VAL A 214 -1.33 16.78 9.73
N HIS A 215 -2.45 16.11 9.53
CA HIS A 215 -2.54 14.65 9.54
C HIS A 215 -2.54 14.14 8.11
N GLY A 216 -1.82 13.05 7.86
CA GLY A 216 -1.69 12.43 6.55
C GLY A 216 -1.71 10.91 6.63
N GLY A 217 -1.88 10.27 5.47
CA GLY A 217 -1.96 8.82 5.34
C GLY A 217 -3.38 8.26 5.51
N PHE A 218 -3.50 6.96 5.27
CA PHE A 218 -4.71 6.17 5.49
C PHE A 218 -4.38 5.01 6.42
N VAL A 219 -5.29 4.68 7.33
CA VAL A 219 -5.14 3.48 8.17
C VAL A 219 -5.44 2.25 7.34
N ARG A 220 -4.44 1.37 7.22
CA ARG A 220 -4.50 0.10 6.49
C ARG A 220 -3.73 -0.96 7.26
N HIS A 221 -3.83 -2.23 6.85
CA HIS A 221 -3.05 -3.30 7.47
C HIS A 221 -1.52 -3.14 7.35
N ASP A 222 -1.05 -2.22 6.49
CA ASP A 222 0.36 -1.92 6.22
C ASP A 222 0.78 -0.50 6.56
N SER A 223 -0.15 0.41 6.86
CA SER A 223 0.15 1.80 7.23
C SER A 223 -0.73 2.35 8.35
N SER A 224 -0.19 3.23 9.18
CA SER A 224 -0.95 4.11 10.07
C SER A 224 -1.09 5.51 9.46
N GLU A 225 -1.88 6.36 10.10
CA GLU A 225 -1.74 7.81 9.92
C GLU A 225 -0.38 8.27 10.45
N HIS A 226 0.05 9.44 9.98
CA HIS A 226 1.15 10.21 10.57
C HIS A 226 0.69 11.64 10.83
N ALA A 227 1.41 12.35 11.70
CA ALA A 227 1.19 13.76 11.98
C ALA A 227 2.46 14.56 11.72
N THR A 228 2.31 15.71 11.07
CA THR A 228 3.39 16.68 10.89
C THR A 228 3.01 17.97 11.60
N ILE A 229 3.77 18.35 12.61
CA ILE A 229 3.63 19.60 13.35
C ILE A 229 4.64 20.59 12.81
N THR A 230 4.18 21.69 12.22
CA THR A 230 5.03 22.79 11.77
C THR A 230 5.06 23.88 12.82
N CYS A 231 6.25 24.24 13.31
CA CYS A 231 6.50 25.30 14.30
C CYS A 231 7.44 26.36 13.70
N GLY A 232 6.89 27.48 13.24
CA GLY A 232 7.59 28.43 12.38
C GLY A 232 7.98 27.79 11.05
N THR A 233 9.28 27.58 10.82
CA THR A 233 9.83 26.91 9.61
C THR A 233 10.37 25.51 9.90
N ARG A 234 10.11 24.93 11.07
CA ARG A 234 10.62 23.61 11.47
C ARG A 234 9.49 22.62 11.65
N ARG A 235 9.82 21.32 11.59
CA ARG A 235 8.85 20.24 11.70
C ARG A 235 9.18 19.28 12.83
N VAL A 236 8.11 18.73 13.41
CA VAL A 236 8.10 17.51 14.20
C VAL A 236 7.19 16.53 13.48
N VAL A 237 7.67 15.32 13.23
CA VAL A 237 6.91 14.24 12.61
C VAL A 237 6.63 13.18 13.65
N ILE A 238 5.39 12.68 13.69
CA ILE A 238 4.99 11.54 14.49
C ILE A 238 4.41 10.50 13.54
N ASP A 239 5.06 9.36 13.42
CA ASP A 239 4.70 8.28 12.51
C ASP A 239 4.95 6.91 13.15
N MET A 240 4.54 5.84 12.47
CA MET A 240 4.77 4.47 12.89
C MET A 240 5.80 3.81 11.97
N ILE A 241 6.88 3.31 12.56
CA ILE A 241 7.99 2.64 11.87
C ILE A 241 8.26 1.32 12.59
N ASP A 242 8.29 0.21 11.86
CA ASP A 242 8.56 -1.13 12.40
C ASP A 242 7.71 -1.50 13.63
N ASP A 243 6.41 -1.21 13.56
CA ASP A 243 5.45 -1.40 14.65
C ASP A 243 5.65 -0.48 15.89
N GLU A 244 6.51 0.55 15.82
CA GLU A 244 6.74 1.53 16.88
C GLU A 244 6.31 2.93 16.46
N ILE A 245 5.62 3.68 17.34
CA ILE A 245 5.33 5.10 17.10
C ILE A 245 6.56 5.91 17.47
N ARG A 246 7.07 6.71 16.54
CA ARG A 246 8.27 7.52 16.73
C ARG A 246 7.96 8.99 16.61
N VAL A 247 8.72 9.79 17.34
CA VAL A 247 8.70 11.25 17.28
C VAL A 247 10.04 11.70 16.75
N HIS A 248 10.03 12.40 15.62
CA HIS A 248 11.20 12.95 14.95
C HIS A 248 11.11 14.47 14.98
N ALA A 249 12.17 15.15 15.44
CA ALA A 249 12.19 16.61 15.51
C ALA A 249 13.55 17.18 15.08
N GLY A 250 13.50 18.34 14.43
CA GLY A 250 14.70 19.06 14.02
C GLY A 250 15.34 18.47 12.76
N LEU A 251 16.65 18.25 12.81
CA LEU A 251 17.47 17.88 11.65
C LEU A 251 17.56 16.36 11.49
N VAL A 252 18.10 15.86 10.37
CA VAL A 252 18.48 14.45 10.25
C VAL A 252 19.84 14.22 10.92
N GLY A 253 20.06 13.02 11.47
CA GLY A 253 21.35 12.63 12.05
C GLY A 253 21.60 13.17 13.46
N LYS A 254 22.86 13.50 13.78
CA LYS A 254 23.30 13.86 15.16
C LYS A 254 22.71 15.16 15.71
N SER A 255 22.23 16.04 14.83
CA SER A 255 21.56 17.29 15.18
C SER A 255 20.03 17.17 15.15
N GLY A 256 19.54 15.96 14.91
CA GLY A 256 18.14 15.58 15.06
C GLY A 256 17.82 15.05 16.43
N PHE A 257 16.52 14.94 16.67
CA PHE A 257 15.98 14.19 17.79
C PHE A 257 15.05 13.11 17.26
N ALA A 258 15.19 11.90 17.78
CA ALA A 258 14.31 10.78 17.52
C ALA A 258 14.10 10.00 18.82
N CYS A 259 12.85 9.73 19.18
CA CYS A 259 12.51 8.92 20.34
C CYS A 259 11.27 8.06 20.03
N LYS A 260 11.02 7.07 20.88
CA LYS A 260 9.73 6.37 20.86
C LYS A 260 8.68 7.25 21.52
N LEU A 261 7.42 7.17 21.07
CA LEU A 261 6.34 7.89 21.72
C LEU A 261 6.17 7.47 23.19
N ASP A 262 6.42 6.19 23.50
CA ASP A 262 6.38 5.68 24.88
C ASP A 262 7.42 6.37 25.80
N GLU A 263 8.55 6.84 25.25
CA GLU A 263 9.55 7.59 26.01
C GLU A 263 9.07 9.02 26.28
N LEU A 264 8.38 9.63 25.31
CA LEU A 264 7.68 10.91 25.50
C LEU A 264 6.56 10.79 26.55
N ASP A 265 5.81 9.69 26.54
CA ASP A 265 4.75 9.44 27.52
C ASP A 265 5.33 9.23 28.94
N ALA A 266 6.51 8.63 29.06
CA ALA A 266 7.15 8.32 30.34
C ALA A 266 7.81 9.53 31.01
N ASP A 267 8.45 10.41 30.24
CA ASP A 267 9.11 11.62 30.74
C ASP A 267 8.92 12.78 29.75
N PHE A 268 7.67 13.25 29.68
CA PHE A 268 7.25 14.26 28.72
C PHE A 268 8.11 15.52 28.80
N ASP A 269 8.37 16.04 29.99
CA ASP A 269 9.09 17.31 30.15
C ASP A 269 10.55 17.21 29.70
N HIS A 270 11.23 16.09 30.01
CA HIS A 270 12.61 15.86 29.55
C HIS A 270 12.69 15.74 28.03
N VAL A 271 11.87 14.86 27.45
CA VAL A 271 11.85 14.59 26.01
C VAL A 271 11.41 15.84 25.24
N PHE A 272 10.40 16.55 25.72
CA PHE A 272 9.96 17.82 25.14
C PHE A 272 11.08 18.88 25.14
N SER A 273 11.88 18.96 26.20
CA SER A 273 13.06 19.85 26.24
C SER A 273 14.08 19.50 25.16
N GLN A 274 14.30 18.20 24.89
CA GLN A 274 15.17 17.73 23.81
C GLN A 274 14.60 18.09 22.43
N ILE A 275 13.30 17.90 22.21
CA ILE A 275 12.60 18.34 20.99
C ILE A 275 12.80 19.84 20.77
N VAL A 276 12.55 20.68 21.78
CA VAL A 276 12.71 22.13 21.67
C VAL A 276 14.17 22.51 21.38
N SER A 277 15.13 21.82 21.99
CA SER A 277 16.56 22.05 21.75
C SER A 277 16.96 21.70 20.32
N ALA A 278 16.49 20.56 19.80
CA ALA A 278 16.71 20.17 18.41
C ALA A 278 16.10 21.16 17.42
N LEU A 279 14.88 21.66 17.68
CA LEU A 279 14.26 22.70 16.87
C LEU A 279 15.00 24.04 16.92
N ALA A 280 15.61 24.38 18.07
CA ALA A 280 16.43 25.58 18.23
C ALA A 280 17.79 25.45 17.52
N GLU A 281 18.43 24.28 17.57
CA GLU A 281 19.65 23.98 16.81
C GLU A 281 19.37 24.02 15.31
N ALA A 282 18.28 23.37 14.88
CA ALA A 282 17.78 23.44 13.52
C ALA A 282 17.57 24.90 13.09
N ARG A 283 16.94 25.73 13.93
CA ARG A 283 16.78 27.18 13.67
C ARG A 283 18.11 27.92 13.50
N ALA A 284 19.10 27.61 14.33
CA ALA A 284 20.37 28.32 14.32
C ALA A 284 21.25 27.94 13.12
N ARG A 285 21.13 26.70 12.62
CA ARG A 285 21.97 26.15 11.55
C ARG A 285 21.30 26.17 10.18
N LEU A 286 19.99 26.00 10.11
CA LEU A 286 19.27 25.95 8.85
C LEU A 286 19.08 27.36 8.28
N THR A 287 19.81 27.62 7.20
CA THR A 287 19.34 28.55 6.16
C THR A 287 18.42 27.77 5.22
N VAL A 288 17.30 27.24 5.73
CA VAL A 288 16.35 26.48 4.90
C VAL A 288 15.62 27.43 3.96
N GLY A 289 15.70 27.12 2.66
CA GLY A 289 14.95 27.79 1.61
C GLY A 289 15.71 28.84 0.79
N ASP A 290 17.00 29.06 1.00
CA ASP A 290 17.75 30.10 0.27
C ASP A 290 19.01 29.56 -0.44
N LEU A 291 18.99 28.29 -0.86
CA LEU A 291 19.94 27.77 -1.85
C LEU A 291 19.64 28.44 -3.19
N ARG A 292 20.42 29.46 -3.52
CA ARG A 292 20.29 30.24 -4.75
C ARG A 292 21.30 29.73 -5.76
N VAL A 293 20.83 29.46 -6.97
CA VAL A 293 21.70 29.14 -8.10
C VAL A 293 22.80 30.19 -8.19
N ARG A 294 24.06 29.74 -8.25
CA ARG A 294 25.32 30.50 -8.25
C ARG A 294 25.70 31.18 -6.94
N ALA A 295 24.93 31.03 -5.86
CA ALA A 295 25.41 31.48 -4.56
C ALA A 295 26.50 30.56 -4.02
N ARG A 296 27.43 31.16 -3.27
CA ARG A 296 28.52 30.45 -2.62
C ARG A 296 28.12 30.10 -1.20
N TYR A 297 28.59 28.93 -0.79
CA TYR A 297 28.35 28.36 0.52
C TYR A 297 29.65 27.82 1.08
N ARG A 298 29.85 27.95 2.38
CA ARG A 298 31.00 27.39 3.10
C ARG A 298 30.55 26.16 3.87
N VAL A 299 31.39 25.13 3.84
CA VAL A 299 31.20 23.89 4.58
C VAL A 299 31.42 24.14 6.07
N ILE A 300 30.39 23.98 6.89
CA ILE A 300 30.41 24.25 8.33
C ILE A 300 31.11 23.10 9.09
N ASP A 301 30.79 21.86 8.71
CA ASP A 301 31.36 20.62 9.24
C ASP A 301 31.53 19.63 8.08
N GLY A 302 32.50 18.72 8.15
CA GLY A 302 32.94 17.93 7.00
C GLY A 302 31.78 17.29 6.21
N TRP A 303 31.77 17.45 4.88
CA TRP A 303 30.64 17.10 4.03
C TRP A 303 31.06 16.51 2.69
N LYS A 304 30.60 15.28 2.39
CA LYS A 304 30.89 14.57 1.12
C LYS A 304 32.39 14.55 0.75
N GLY A 305 33.26 14.44 1.77
CA GLY A 305 34.71 14.43 1.59
C GLY A 305 35.37 15.82 1.61
N LEU A 306 34.59 16.89 1.68
CA LEU A 306 35.10 18.25 1.90
C LEU A 306 35.38 18.51 3.38
N PRO A 307 36.50 19.18 3.72
CA PRO A 307 36.77 19.64 5.07
C PRO A 307 35.90 20.85 5.43
N ALA A 308 35.72 21.09 6.73
CA ALA A 308 35.16 22.34 7.22
C ALA A 308 35.97 23.55 6.70
N GLY A 309 35.26 24.61 6.32
CA GLY A 309 35.81 25.81 5.68
C GLY A 309 35.92 25.75 4.17
N ALA A 310 35.74 24.58 3.53
CA ALA A 310 35.71 24.49 2.06
C ALA A 310 34.55 25.31 1.48
N GLU A 311 34.72 25.90 0.30
CA GLU A 311 33.65 26.63 -0.38
C GLU A 311 33.10 25.85 -1.56
N VAL A 312 31.77 25.90 -1.72
CA VAL A 312 31.03 25.33 -2.84
C VAL A 312 30.04 26.34 -3.41
N THR A 313 29.73 26.23 -4.69
CA THR A 313 28.73 27.05 -5.38
C THR A 313 27.55 26.18 -5.75
N PHE A 314 26.34 26.59 -5.37
CA PHE A 314 25.15 25.82 -5.74
C PHE A 314 24.85 26.00 -7.23
N VAL A 315 24.84 24.92 -7.99
CA VAL A 315 24.62 24.94 -9.45
C VAL A 315 23.13 24.90 -9.75
N GLY A 316 22.39 24.03 -9.08
CA GLY A 316 20.96 23.85 -9.29
C GLY A 316 20.45 22.49 -8.82
N LEU A 317 19.16 22.27 -9.08
CA LEU A 317 18.43 21.03 -8.83
C LEU A 317 18.14 20.36 -10.18
N ASP A 318 18.55 19.12 -10.34
CA ASP A 318 18.14 18.26 -11.45
C ASP A 318 16.98 17.36 -10.96
N ASP A 319 15.80 17.50 -11.55
CA ASP A 319 14.60 16.75 -11.16
C ASP A 319 14.43 15.53 -12.06
N ILE A 320 15.00 14.41 -11.64
CA ILE A 320 14.89 13.14 -12.36
C ILE A 320 13.68 12.40 -11.78
N ASP A 321 12.53 12.59 -12.42
CA ASP A 321 11.32 11.76 -12.26
C ASP A 321 10.42 12.04 -11.02
N ASN A 322 10.30 13.31 -10.61
CA ASN A 322 9.36 13.83 -9.58
C ASN A 322 9.51 13.23 -8.16
N HIS A 323 10.37 12.23 -7.96
CA HIS A 323 10.59 11.53 -6.68
C HIS A 323 12.07 11.52 -6.26
N TYR A 324 13.01 11.67 -7.22
CA TYR A 324 14.45 11.58 -6.99
C TYR A 324 15.21 12.76 -7.62
N GLY A 325 15.26 13.90 -6.93
CA GLY A 325 16.01 15.07 -7.39
C GLY A 325 17.47 15.05 -6.95
N GLU A 326 18.38 15.64 -7.72
CA GLU A 326 19.80 15.78 -7.38
C GLU A 326 20.20 17.25 -7.22
N TYR A 327 20.80 17.59 -6.08
CA TYR A 327 21.41 18.92 -5.87
C TYR A 327 22.85 18.88 -6.34
N GLN A 328 23.22 19.85 -7.17
CA GLN A 328 24.55 19.93 -7.73
C GLN A 328 25.32 21.12 -7.15
N PHE A 329 26.56 20.87 -6.75
CA PHE A 329 27.47 21.87 -6.21
C PHE A 329 28.81 21.82 -6.92
N ASP A 330 29.39 22.98 -7.21
CA ASP A 330 30.75 23.12 -7.70
C ASP A 330 31.69 23.54 -6.58
N THR A 331 32.72 22.77 -6.34
CA THR A 331 33.82 23.16 -5.44
C THR A 331 34.73 24.19 -6.13
N THR A 332 35.56 24.89 -5.35
CA THR A 332 36.50 25.89 -5.88
C THR A 332 37.60 25.30 -6.77
N ASP A 333 37.90 24.01 -6.64
CA ASP A 333 38.83 23.27 -7.50
C ASP A 333 38.16 22.64 -8.74
N GLY A 334 36.86 22.92 -8.97
CA GLY A 334 36.13 22.52 -10.17
C GLY A 334 35.55 21.10 -10.12
N GLN A 335 35.52 20.46 -8.95
CA GLN A 335 34.85 19.19 -8.73
C GLN A 335 33.33 19.40 -8.55
N ARG A 336 32.53 18.55 -9.20
CA ARG A 336 31.08 18.49 -9.03
C ARG A 336 30.73 17.54 -7.88
N ILE A 337 29.99 18.04 -6.88
CA ILE A 337 29.38 17.23 -5.83
C ILE A 337 27.90 17.10 -6.12
N ILE A 338 27.40 15.87 -6.08
CA ILE A 338 26.00 15.53 -6.32
C ILE A 338 25.43 14.97 -5.02
N VAL A 339 24.29 15.53 -4.59
CA VAL A 339 23.51 14.99 -3.48
C VAL A 339 22.16 14.53 -4.00
N GLY A 340 22.01 13.22 -4.10
CA GLY A 340 20.74 12.59 -4.41
C GLY A 340 19.73 12.85 -3.29
N GLY A 341 18.50 13.11 -3.68
CA GLY A 341 17.42 13.53 -2.80
C GLY A 341 16.18 12.66 -2.94
N ASP A 342 15.47 12.47 -1.82
CA ASP A 342 14.08 12.02 -1.82
C ASP A 342 13.20 13.27 -1.78
N CYS A 343 12.60 13.62 -2.91
CA CYS A 343 11.71 14.78 -3.04
C CYS A 343 10.31 14.52 -2.44
N SER A 344 10.01 13.27 -2.08
CA SER A 344 8.76 12.90 -1.39
C SER A 344 8.74 13.44 0.03
N HIS A 345 9.92 13.57 0.65
CA HIS A 345 10.11 14.13 1.98
C HIS A 345 11.32 15.08 2.01
N PRO A 346 11.25 16.24 1.34
CA PRO A 346 12.40 17.13 1.15
C PRO A 346 12.97 17.70 2.47
N GLU A 347 12.24 17.53 3.58
CA GLU A 347 12.60 18.00 4.92
C GLU A 347 13.17 16.89 5.82
N THR A 348 13.10 15.63 5.42
CA THR A 348 13.69 14.47 6.13
C THR A 348 14.57 13.60 5.23
N GLY A 349 14.61 13.86 3.92
CA GLY A 349 15.52 13.20 2.98
C GLY A 349 16.93 13.79 3.02
N PRO A 350 17.89 13.20 2.30
CA PRO A 350 19.28 13.68 2.21
C PRO A 350 19.40 15.14 1.73
N LEU A 351 18.33 15.66 1.13
CA LEU A 351 18.12 17.08 0.76
C LEU A 351 18.18 18.02 1.95
N SER A 352 17.53 17.67 3.06
CA SER A 352 17.56 18.45 4.29
C SER A 352 18.96 18.49 4.91
N GLU A 353 19.79 17.45 4.68
CA GLU A 353 21.17 17.38 5.17
C GLU A 353 22.08 18.42 4.49
N VAL A 354 21.83 18.78 3.23
CA VAL A 354 22.64 19.78 2.51
C VAL A 354 22.64 21.13 3.20
N HIS A 355 21.50 21.52 3.78
CA HIS A 355 21.37 22.77 4.54
C HIS A 355 22.05 22.73 5.93
N LEU A 356 22.52 21.56 6.39
CA LEU A 356 23.24 21.39 7.66
C LEU A 356 24.71 21.70 7.57
N TYR A 357 25.27 21.45 6.39
CA TYR A 357 26.70 21.53 6.17
C TYR A 357 27.09 22.85 5.52
N LEU A 358 26.14 23.68 5.10
CA LEU A 358 26.42 24.83 4.24
C LEU A 358 25.91 26.14 4.85
N GLU A 359 26.81 27.08 5.10
CA GLU A 359 26.46 28.48 5.41
C GLU A 359 26.64 29.34 4.15
N ARG A 360 25.73 30.28 3.89
CA ARG A 360 25.90 31.19 2.74
C ARG A 360 27.08 32.14 2.99
N VAL A 361 27.94 32.30 1.99
CA VAL A 361 29.00 33.30 1.98
C VAL A 361 28.50 34.51 1.20
N GLU A 362 28.47 35.68 1.85
CA GLU A 362 28.08 36.95 1.20
C GLU A 362 29.03 37.36 0.06
#